data_AF-A0A453RJL6-F1
#
_entry.id   AF-A0A453RJL6-F1
#
_cell.length_a   1.000
_cell.length_b   1.000
_cell.length_c   1.000
_cell.angle_alpha   90.00
_cell.angle_beta   90.00
_cell.angle_gamma   90.00
#
_symmetry.space_group_name_H-M   'P 1'
#
loop_
_entity.id
_entity.type
_entity.pdbx_description
1 polymer ?
#
loop_
_entity_poly.entity_id
_entity_poly.type
_entity_poly.pdbx_seq_one_letter_code
_entity_poly.pdbx_strand_id
1 'polypeptide(L)'
;MEPNAAVEADAEDDYMGDLSHFLPPSPSSPTRSLGVRKQPPKPAPPARGQAKRAKGLPWKERRRKERERIQREEDARTLAGMAEAIPESNVGFKMLKQMGYDPAARGAGTEPVGIEIRRSRAGLGAEPDASVALLPQLSEPKTREEEERDRKREEEMVAELRSRKSTQWKGRRLVWDYRKAEAALAQLENREVEPPAPDGEEEEKGEDEEEEVITEEVAVFH
;
A
#
# COMPACT_ATOMS: atom_id res chain seq x y z
N MET A 1 53.17 -7.77 43.85
CA MET A 1 53.48 -7.14 42.54
C MET A 1 53.18 -8.21 41.52
N GLU A 2 51.95 -8.20 41.01
CA GLU A 2 51.45 -9.20 40.06
C GLU A 2 51.91 -8.88 38.63
N PRO A 3 52.15 -9.90 37.78
CA PRO A 3 52.44 -9.67 36.37
C PRO A 3 51.17 -9.54 35.53
N ASN A 4 51.21 -8.58 34.59
CA ASN A 4 50.24 -8.32 33.54
C ASN A 4 49.87 -9.58 32.73
N ALA A 5 48.58 -9.93 32.70
CA ALA A 5 48.02 -10.85 31.71
C ALA A 5 47.36 -10.03 30.60
N ALA A 6 47.83 -10.25 29.37
CA ALA A 6 47.31 -9.68 28.14
C ALA A 6 45.85 -10.12 27.92
N VAL A 7 45.01 -9.14 27.58
CA VAL A 7 43.65 -9.34 27.09
C VAL A 7 43.74 -9.54 25.58
N GLU A 8 43.96 -10.77 25.14
CA GLU A 8 43.81 -11.21 23.74
C GLU A 8 43.16 -12.60 23.73
N ALA A 9 41.85 -12.64 23.90
CA ALA A 9 41.00 -13.77 23.58
C ALA A 9 39.58 -13.24 23.69
N ASP A 10 38.90 -13.00 22.55
CA ASP A 10 37.44 -12.83 22.44
C ASP A 10 36.99 -12.43 21.01
N ALA A 11 37.90 -12.31 20.03
CA ALA A 11 37.55 -11.96 18.64
C ALA A 11 37.59 -13.14 17.65
N GLU A 12 38.04 -14.33 18.07
CA GLU A 12 38.28 -15.47 17.17
C GLU A 12 37.24 -16.60 17.31
N ASP A 13 36.38 -16.56 18.33
CA ASP A 13 35.37 -17.59 18.59
C ASP A 13 33.96 -17.15 18.18
N ASP A 14 33.80 -16.47 17.05
CA ASP A 14 32.48 -16.28 16.43
C ASP A 14 32.03 -17.60 15.75
N TYR A 15 31.82 -18.60 16.60
CA TYR A 15 31.38 -19.96 16.28
C TYR A 15 30.05 -19.99 15.49
N MET A 16 29.26 -18.91 15.58
CA MET A 16 28.01 -18.73 14.84
C MET A 16 28.17 -17.92 13.55
N GLY A 17 29.26 -17.15 13.43
CA GLY A 17 29.59 -16.36 12.24
C GLY A 17 30.30 -17.16 11.15
N ASP A 18 31.10 -18.17 11.52
CA ASP A 18 31.81 -18.99 10.54
C ASP A 18 30.98 -20.19 10.04
N LEU A 19 30.19 -19.91 9.00
CA LEU A 19 29.42 -20.93 8.27
C LEU A 19 30.32 -21.95 7.54
N SER A 20 31.65 -21.76 7.50
CA SER A 20 32.57 -22.72 6.89
C SER A 20 32.54 -24.10 7.57
N HIS A 21 32.14 -24.16 8.84
CA HIS A 21 31.92 -25.41 9.57
C HIS A 21 30.69 -26.20 9.12
N PHE A 22 29.70 -25.52 8.53
CA PHE A 22 28.41 -26.11 8.15
C PHE A 22 28.26 -26.34 6.64
N LEU A 23 29.15 -25.75 5.83
CA LEU A 23 29.14 -25.92 4.38
C LEU A 23 30.22 -26.93 3.96
N PRO A 24 29.90 -27.88 3.07
CA PRO A 24 30.92 -28.76 2.50
C PRO A 24 31.96 -27.93 1.72
N PRO A 25 33.25 -28.34 1.70
CA PRO A 25 34.29 -27.58 1.02
C PRO A 25 33.92 -27.38 -0.45
N SER A 26 33.76 -26.11 -0.85
CA SER A 26 33.32 -25.76 -2.19
C SER A 26 34.42 -26.04 -3.21
N PRO A 27 34.14 -26.78 -4.31
CA PRO A 27 35.11 -26.93 -5.37
C PRO A 27 35.32 -25.59 -6.09
N SER A 28 36.57 -25.12 -6.07
CA SER A 28 37.12 -24.01 -6.84
C SER A 28 36.41 -23.84 -8.19
N SER A 29 35.66 -22.75 -8.34
CA SER A 29 35.00 -22.38 -9.59
C SER A 29 35.55 -21.03 -10.06
N PRO A 30 35.95 -20.90 -11.34
CA PRO A 30 36.66 -19.72 -11.82
C PRO A 30 35.72 -18.50 -11.95
N THR A 31 36.31 -17.34 -11.75
CA THR A 31 35.68 -16.01 -11.81
C THR A 31 35.07 -15.75 -13.20
N ARG A 32 33.76 -15.43 -13.23
CA ARG A 32 33.07 -14.98 -14.46
C ARG A 32 33.61 -13.59 -14.86
N SER A 33 34.25 -13.51 -16.02
CA SER A 33 34.61 -12.23 -16.63
C SER A 33 33.36 -11.45 -17.03
N LEU A 34 33.32 -10.18 -16.61
CA LEU A 34 32.22 -9.26 -16.90
C LEU A 34 32.25 -8.86 -18.38
N GLY A 35 31.23 -9.29 -19.12
CA GLY A 35 31.06 -9.05 -20.54
C GLY A 35 30.91 -7.56 -20.91
N VAL A 36 31.53 -7.23 -22.05
CA VAL A 36 31.53 -5.95 -22.75
C VAL A 36 30.12 -5.37 -22.94
N ARG A 37 29.91 -4.13 -22.50
CA ARG A 37 28.66 -3.36 -22.62
C ARG A 37 28.48 -2.85 -24.06
N LYS A 38 27.61 -3.48 -24.86
CA LYS A 38 27.18 -2.91 -26.16
C LYS A 38 26.25 -1.71 -25.91
N GLN A 39 26.55 -0.56 -26.53
CA GLN A 39 25.67 0.61 -26.49
C GLN A 39 24.33 0.34 -27.21
N PRO A 40 23.19 0.87 -26.72
CA PRO A 40 21.93 0.76 -27.42
C PRO A 40 21.90 1.68 -28.66
N PRO A 41 21.24 1.27 -29.77
CA PRO A 41 21.06 2.13 -30.93
C PRO A 41 20.15 3.33 -30.62
N LYS A 42 20.45 4.48 -31.24
CA LYS A 42 19.68 5.73 -31.11
C LYS A 42 18.23 5.55 -31.59
N PRO A 43 17.22 6.14 -30.91
CA PRO A 43 15.82 6.05 -31.33
C PRO A 43 15.57 6.82 -32.63
N ALA A 44 14.80 6.22 -33.54
CA ALA A 44 14.32 6.84 -34.77
C ALA A 44 13.32 7.98 -34.48
N PRO A 45 13.20 9.00 -35.36
CA PRO A 45 12.27 10.11 -35.18
C PRO A 45 10.81 9.61 -35.21
N PRO A 46 9.91 10.17 -34.38
CA PRO A 46 8.54 9.69 -34.29
C PRO A 46 7.77 9.92 -35.60
N ALA A 47 7.17 8.85 -36.11
CA ALA A 47 6.27 8.92 -37.27
C ALA A 47 5.09 9.86 -36.97
N ARG A 48 4.80 10.76 -37.92
CA ARG A 48 3.62 11.64 -37.90
C ARG A 48 2.36 10.76 -37.83
N GLY A 49 1.53 10.98 -36.80
CA GLY A 49 0.23 10.32 -36.67
C GLY A 49 -0.06 9.67 -35.31
N GLN A 50 0.69 9.98 -34.25
CA GLN A 50 0.35 9.51 -32.90
C GLN A 50 -0.99 10.15 -32.47
N ALA A 51 -2.07 9.37 -32.59
CA ALA A 51 -3.36 9.69 -31.99
C ALA A 51 -3.13 10.06 -30.53
N LYS A 52 -3.73 11.19 -30.09
CA LYS A 52 -3.64 11.65 -28.71
C LYS A 52 -4.08 10.50 -27.81
N ARG A 53 -3.12 9.90 -27.08
CA ARG A 53 -3.41 8.81 -26.14
C ARG A 53 -4.54 9.30 -25.23
N ALA A 54 -5.67 8.59 -25.26
CA ALA A 54 -6.73 8.80 -24.30
C ALA A 54 -6.09 8.86 -22.91
N LYS A 55 -6.45 9.87 -22.12
CA LYS A 55 -5.92 10.04 -20.76
C LYS A 55 -6.28 8.76 -20.01
N GLY A 56 -5.30 7.86 -19.86
CA GLY A 56 -5.48 6.62 -19.13
C GLY A 56 -5.88 6.92 -17.69
N LEU A 57 -6.37 5.88 -16.99
CA LEU A 57 -6.71 5.96 -15.58
C LEU A 57 -5.61 6.71 -14.79
N PRO A 58 -5.99 7.55 -13.81
CA PRO A 58 -5.04 8.30 -13.02
C PRO A 58 -3.98 7.36 -12.42
N TRP A 59 -2.73 7.81 -12.36
CA TRP A 59 -1.59 6.96 -11.99
C TRP A 59 -1.76 6.21 -10.66
N LYS A 60 -2.50 6.83 -9.70
CA LYS A 60 -2.85 6.23 -8.41
C LYS A 60 -3.72 4.99 -8.58
N GLU A 61 -4.77 5.07 -9.41
CA GLU A 61 -5.67 3.95 -9.69
C GLU A 61 -4.96 2.84 -10.45
N ARG A 62 -4.10 3.19 -11.42
CA ARG A 62 -3.28 2.21 -12.14
C ARG A 62 -2.40 1.41 -11.20
N ARG A 63 -1.70 2.09 -10.28
CA ARG A 63 -0.83 1.43 -9.29
C ARG A 63 -1.64 0.58 -8.31
N ARG A 64 -2.83 1.05 -7.90
CA ARG A 64 -3.74 0.27 -7.04
C ARG A 64 -4.16 -1.04 -7.72
N LYS A 65 -4.64 -0.96 -8.97
CA LYS A 65 -5.04 -2.15 -9.76
C LYS A 65 -3.87 -3.09 -10.04
N GLU A 66 -2.69 -2.53 -10.33
CA GLU A 66 -1.49 -3.32 -10.55
C GLU A 66 -1.08 -4.09 -9.29
N ARG A 67 -1.09 -3.43 -8.12
CA ARG A 67 -0.88 -4.10 -6.83
C ARG A 67 -1.90 -5.21 -6.66
N GLU A 68 -3.19 -4.91 -6.76
CA GLU A 68 -4.27 -5.90 -6.59
C GLU A 68 -4.12 -7.12 -7.53
N ARG A 69 -3.71 -6.89 -8.79
CA ARG A 69 -3.44 -7.97 -9.74
C ARG A 69 -2.26 -8.83 -9.28
N ILE A 70 -1.15 -8.20 -8.89
CA ILE A 70 0.04 -8.90 -8.37
C ILE A 70 -0.34 -9.71 -7.13
N GLN A 71 -1.16 -9.15 -6.24
CA GLN A 71 -1.62 -9.83 -5.04
C GLN A 71 -2.41 -11.10 -5.38
N ARG A 72 -3.39 -11.00 -6.29
CA ARG A 72 -4.16 -12.18 -6.72
C ARG A 72 -3.29 -13.24 -7.39
N GLU A 73 -2.34 -12.83 -8.22
CA GLU A 73 -1.43 -13.75 -8.92
C GLU A 73 -0.50 -14.48 -7.93
N GLU A 74 0.05 -13.76 -6.95
CA GLU A 74 0.85 -14.33 -5.87
C GLU A 74 0.03 -15.30 -5.00
N ASP A 75 -1.21 -14.95 -4.65
CA ASP A 75 -2.09 -15.80 -3.86
C ASP A 75 -2.45 -17.06 -4.62
N ALA A 76 -2.81 -16.93 -5.90
CA ALA A 76 -3.10 -18.07 -6.78
C ALA A 76 -1.88 -18.99 -6.91
N ARG A 77 -0.68 -18.43 -7.07
CA ARG A 77 0.56 -19.20 -7.14
C ARG A 77 0.85 -19.93 -5.83
N THR A 78 0.63 -19.28 -4.70
CA THR A 78 0.84 -19.86 -3.36
C THR A 78 -0.14 -20.99 -3.09
N LEU A 79 -1.43 -20.77 -3.38
CA LEU A 79 -2.47 -21.78 -3.23
C LEU A 79 -2.25 -22.98 -4.15
N ALA A 80 -1.83 -22.75 -5.40
CA ALA A 80 -1.49 -23.83 -6.32
C ALA A 80 -0.33 -24.68 -5.80
N GLY A 81 0.73 -24.04 -5.28
CA GLY A 81 1.87 -24.75 -4.69
C GLY A 81 1.52 -25.53 -3.41
N MET A 82 0.51 -25.08 -2.64
CA MET A 82 0.00 -25.80 -1.47
C MET A 82 -0.92 -26.96 -1.84
N ALA A 83 -1.64 -26.86 -2.96
CA ALA A 83 -2.52 -27.91 -3.46
C ALA A 83 -1.75 -29.08 -4.10
N GLU A 84 -0.59 -28.80 -4.69
CA GLU A 84 0.28 -29.83 -5.25
C GLU A 84 0.93 -30.68 -4.16
N ALA A 85 0.79 -32.00 -4.27
CA ALA A 85 1.42 -32.94 -3.34
C ALA A 85 2.95 -32.86 -3.43
N ILE A 86 3.61 -32.90 -2.27
CA ILE A 86 5.08 -32.95 -2.21
C ILE A 86 5.55 -34.18 -2.98
N PRO A 87 6.51 -34.05 -3.92
CA PRO A 87 6.95 -35.16 -4.75
C PRO A 87 7.64 -36.24 -3.91
N GLU A 88 7.45 -37.51 -4.29
CA GLU A 88 8.06 -38.66 -3.59
C GLU A 88 9.60 -38.64 -3.59
N SER A 89 10.20 -37.88 -4.50
CA SER A 89 11.65 -37.69 -4.60
C SER A 89 12.22 -36.86 -3.44
N ASN A 90 11.39 -36.12 -2.71
CA ASN A 90 11.78 -35.33 -1.55
C ASN A 90 12.38 -36.24 -0.46
N VAL A 91 13.50 -35.80 0.14
CA VAL A 91 14.18 -36.52 1.23
C VAL A 91 13.25 -36.81 2.40
N GLY A 92 12.37 -35.87 2.76
CA GLY A 92 11.38 -36.06 3.82
C GLY A 92 10.42 -37.21 3.53
N PHE A 93 9.99 -37.38 2.27
CA PHE A 93 9.12 -38.49 1.88
C PHE A 93 9.85 -39.84 1.93
N LYS A 94 11.15 -39.87 1.58
CA LYS A 94 11.99 -41.07 1.74
C LYS A 94 12.17 -41.46 3.20
N MET A 95 12.40 -40.50 4.09
CA MET A 95 12.48 -40.74 5.53
C MET A 95 11.15 -41.26 6.08
N LEU A 96 10.03 -40.67 5.66
CA LEU A 96 8.69 -41.11 6.06
C LEU A 96 8.46 -42.58 5.67
N LYS A 97 8.83 -42.98 4.43
CA LYS A 97 8.80 -44.38 3.98
C LYS A 97 9.66 -45.30 4.85
N GLN A 98 10.86 -44.88 5.24
CA GLN A 98 11.73 -45.67 6.14
C GLN A 98 11.11 -45.88 7.53
N MET A 99 10.31 -44.92 8.00
CA MET A 99 9.57 -45.00 9.27
C MET A 99 8.29 -45.83 9.17
N GLY A 100 8.01 -46.45 8.01
CA GLY A 100 6.84 -47.32 7.81
C GLY A 100 5.62 -46.60 7.25
N TYR A 101 5.74 -45.38 6.73
CA TYR A 101 4.66 -44.74 5.98
C TYR A 101 4.49 -45.39 4.61
N ASP A 102 3.29 -45.93 4.37
CA ASP A 102 2.89 -46.49 3.08
C ASP A 102 1.90 -45.54 2.38
N PRO A 103 2.27 -44.90 1.27
CA PRO A 103 1.37 -44.03 0.53
C PRO A 103 0.16 -44.77 -0.06
N ALA A 104 0.23 -46.10 -0.22
CA ALA A 104 -0.88 -46.92 -0.72
C ALA A 104 -1.89 -47.28 0.37
N ALA A 105 -1.49 -47.28 1.65
CA ALA A 105 -2.37 -47.54 2.80
C ALA A 105 -3.22 -46.31 3.19
N ARG A 106 -3.58 -45.49 2.18
CA ARG A 106 -4.14 -44.15 2.32
C ARG A 106 -5.47 -44.19 3.09
N GLY A 107 -5.44 -43.83 4.37
CA GLY A 107 -6.62 -43.67 5.22
C GLY A 107 -7.33 -42.33 5.02
N ALA A 108 -8.50 -42.16 5.65
CA ALA A 108 -9.21 -40.89 5.71
C ALA A 108 -8.33 -39.83 6.42
N GLY A 109 -8.04 -38.70 5.75
CA GLY A 109 -7.19 -37.62 6.28
C GLY A 109 -5.91 -37.30 5.49
N THR A 110 -5.78 -37.81 4.26
CA THR A 110 -4.58 -37.63 3.42
C THR A 110 -4.72 -36.58 2.32
N GLU A 111 -5.83 -35.84 2.33
CA GLU A 111 -6.02 -34.67 1.48
C GLU A 111 -5.38 -33.44 2.14
N PRO A 112 -4.69 -32.58 1.38
CA PRO A 112 -4.11 -31.36 1.92
C PRO A 112 -5.22 -30.49 2.51
N VAL A 113 -4.96 -29.91 3.68
CA VAL A 113 -5.89 -29.01 4.36
C VAL A 113 -6.10 -27.77 3.51
N GLY A 114 -7.36 -27.37 3.30
CA GLY A 114 -7.70 -26.13 2.63
C GLY A 114 -7.25 -24.92 3.46
N ILE A 115 -6.46 -24.03 2.87
CA ILE A 115 -5.95 -22.82 3.50
C ILE A 115 -6.47 -21.60 2.72
N GLU A 116 -6.87 -20.56 3.46
CA GLU A 116 -7.30 -19.28 2.90
C GLU A 116 -6.28 -18.19 3.25
N ILE A 117 -5.87 -17.39 2.26
CA ILE A 117 -4.90 -16.30 2.45
C ILE A 117 -5.65 -14.99 2.70
N ARG A 118 -5.43 -14.37 3.88
CA ARG A 118 -5.96 -13.04 4.22
C ARG A 118 -4.86 -11.99 4.15
N ARG A 119 -5.07 -10.93 3.38
CA ARG A 119 -4.12 -9.81 3.24
C ARG A 119 -4.45 -8.59 4.09
N SER A 120 -5.69 -8.47 4.55
CA SER A 120 -6.12 -7.37 5.42
C SER A 120 -5.77 -7.66 6.89
N ARG A 121 -5.67 -6.60 7.70
CA ARG A 121 -5.57 -6.71 9.17
C ARG A 121 -6.94 -6.71 9.85
N ALA A 122 -8.02 -6.89 9.09
CA ALA A 122 -9.37 -6.87 9.62
C ALA A 122 -9.61 -8.09 10.52
N GLY A 123 -10.51 -7.95 11.49
CA GLY A 123 -10.90 -9.03 12.38
C GLY A 123 -11.36 -10.28 11.61
N LEU A 124 -11.21 -11.46 12.21
CA LEU A 124 -11.83 -12.69 11.68
C LEU A 124 -13.35 -12.48 11.61
N GLY A 125 -13.96 -12.82 10.47
CA GLY A 125 -15.38 -12.60 10.19
C GLY A 125 -15.74 -11.22 9.60
N ALA A 126 -14.77 -10.32 9.38
CA ALA A 126 -15.01 -9.02 8.74
C ALA A 126 -14.93 -9.05 7.20
N GLU A 127 -14.35 -10.10 6.62
CA GLU A 127 -14.35 -10.27 5.17
C GLU A 127 -15.75 -10.72 4.72
N PRO A 128 -16.27 -10.24 3.58
CA PRO A 128 -17.43 -10.87 2.98
C PRO A 128 -17.05 -12.32 2.65
N ASP A 129 -17.88 -13.27 3.07
CA ASP A 129 -17.62 -14.69 2.82
C ASP A 129 -17.27 -14.90 1.34
N ALA A 130 -16.13 -15.54 1.04
CA ALA A 130 -15.77 -15.84 -0.34
C ALA A 130 -16.84 -16.74 -1.02
N SER A 131 -17.63 -17.47 -0.23
CA SER A 131 -18.82 -18.20 -0.68
C SER A 131 -19.98 -17.28 -1.09
N VAL A 132 -20.12 -16.10 -0.49
CA VAL A 132 -21.07 -15.04 -0.89
C VAL A 132 -20.61 -14.32 -2.17
N ALA A 133 -19.31 -14.35 -2.48
CA ALA A 133 -18.78 -13.86 -3.76
C ALA A 133 -18.92 -14.87 -4.91
N LEU A 134 -18.96 -16.18 -4.61
CA LEU A 134 -19.19 -17.26 -5.57
C LEU A 134 -20.67 -17.54 -5.83
N LEU A 135 -21.55 -17.17 -4.90
CA LEU A 135 -22.93 -16.89 -5.28
C LEU A 135 -22.84 -15.69 -6.22
N PRO A 136 -23.20 -15.81 -7.52
CA PRO A 136 -23.51 -14.61 -8.27
C PRO A 136 -24.58 -13.95 -7.41
N GLN A 137 -24.27 -12.80 -6.82
CA GLN A 137 -25.30 -12.04 -6.15
C GLN A 137 -26.40 -11.92 -7.19
N LEU A 138 -27.50 -12.60 -6.91
CA LEU A 138 -28.74 -12.50 -7.65
C LEU A 138 -29.35 -11.11 -7.40
N SER A 139 -28.52 -10.09 -7.15
CA SER A 139 -28.82 -8.75 -7.59
C SER A 139 -28.72 -8.82 -9.11
N GLU A 140 -29.88 -8.83 -9.76
CA GLU A 140 -30.05 -8.43 -11.16
C GLU A 140 -28.90 -7.51 -11.58
N PRO A 141 -28.24 -7.73 -12.73
CA PRO A 141 -27.23 -6.80 -13.21
C PRO A 141 -27.86 -5.43 -13.19
N LYS A 142 -27.34 -4.52 -12.34
CA LYS A 142 -27.83 -3.14 -12.27
C LYS A 142 -27.99 -2.70 -13.70
N THR A 143 -29.22 -2.33 -14.07
CA THR A 143 -29.46 -1.96 -15.45
C THR A 143 -28.49 -0.82 -15.79
N ARG A 144 -28.02 -0.72 -17.03
CA ARG A 144 -27.11 0.38 -17.42
C ARG A 144 -27.65 1.75 -16.97
N GLU A 145 -28.97 1.87 -16.87
CA GLU A 145 -29.67 3.04 -16.35
C GLU A 145 -29.42 3.28 -14.86
N GLU A 146 -29.45 2.25 -14.01
CA GLU A 146 -29.15 2.37 -12.58
C GLU A 146 -27.70 2.74 -12.31
N GLU A 147 -26.76 2.14 -13.05
CA GLU A 147 -25.34 2.52 -12.98
C GLU A 147 -25.13 3.98 -13.43
N GLU A 148 -25.83 4.41 -14.48
CA GLU A 148 -25.80 5.82 -14.90
C GLU A 148 -26.46 6.76 -13.90
N ARG A 149 -27.52 6.34 -13.19
CA ARG A 149 -28.15 7.15 -12.14
C ARG A 149 -27.24 7.29 -10.93
N ASP A 150 -26.59 6.21 -10.51
CA ASP A 150 -25.62 6.22 -9.43
C ASP A 150 -24.43 7.12 -9.81
N ARG A 151 -23.92 7.00 -11.05
CA ARG A 151 -22.87 7.88 -11.55
C ARG A 151 -23.29 9.35 -11.60
N LYS A 152 -24.52 9.66 -12.04
CA LYS A 152 -25.04 11.04 -12.04
C LYS A 152 -25.14 11.60 -10.62
N ARG A 153 -25.61 10.80 -9.65
CA ARG A 153 -25.65 11.17 -8.23
C ARG A 153 -24.25 11.46 -7.70
N GLU A 154 -23.27 10.61 -8.00
CA GLU A 154 -21.88 10.85 -7.60
C GLU A 154 -21.31 12.13 -8.23
N GLU A 155 -21.56 12.35 -9.52
CA GLU A 155 -21.11 13.56 -10.23
C GLU A 155 -21.77 14.84 -9.66
N GLU A 156 -23.06 14.79 -9.29
CA GLU A 156 -23.80 15.87 -8.61
C GLU A 156 -23.21 16.18 -7.23
N MET A 157 -22.97 15.15 -6.41
CA MET A 157 -22.36 15.30 -5.07
C MET A 157 -20.96 15.93 -5.16
N VAL A 158 -20.15 15.51 -6.14
CA VAL A 158 -18.81 16.10 -6.37
C VAL A 158 -18.91 17.55 -6.87
N ALA A 159 -19.89 17.86 -7.72
CA ALA A 159 -20.11 19.21 -8.22
C ALA A 159 -20.53 20.17 -7.10
N GLU A 160 -21.42 19.74 -6.20
CA GLU A 160 -21.85 20.51 -5.04
C GLU A 160 -20.68 20.81 -4.09
N LEU A 161 -19.88 19.79 -3.76
CA LEU A 161 -18.67 19.97 -2.95
C LEU A 161 -17.70 20.94 -3.60
N ARG A 162 -17.49 20.85 -4.91
CA ARG A 162 -16.61 21.79 -5.65
C ARG A 162 -17.15 23.22 -5.60
N SER A 163 -18.45 23.41 -5.75
CA SER A 163 -19.10 24.71 -5.66
C SER A 163 -18.91 25.32 -4.26
N ARG A 164 -19.20 24.55 -3.22
CA ARG A 164 -19.04 24.96 -1.81
C ARG A 164 -17.59 25.32 -1.48
N LYS A 165 -16.60 24.58 -2.00
CA LYS A 165 -15.19 24.92 -1.81
C LYS A 165 -14.75 26.13 -2.66
N SER A 166 -15.33 26.34 -3.83
CA SER A 166 -15.02 27.50 -4.68
C SER A 166 -15.46 28.83 -4.06
N THR A 167 -16.63 28.86 -3.43
CA THR A 167 -17.14 30.05 -2.74
C THR A 167 -16.29 30.43 -1.53
N GLN A 168 -15.70 29.45 -0.83
CA GLN A 168 -14.75 29.71 0.26
C GLN A 168 -13.50 30.47 -0.20
N TRP A 169 -12.99 30.21 -1.41
CA TRP A 169 -11.82 30.91 -1.93
C TRP A 169 -12.14 32.38 -2.28
N LYS A 170 -13.33 32.63 -2.84
CA LYS A 170 -13.81 34.00 -3.09
C LYS A 170 -14.01 34.76 -1.79
N GLY A 171 -14.57 34.12 -0.76
CA GLY A 171 -14.74 34.70 0.58
C GLY A 171 -13.39 35.05 1.24
N ARG A 172 -12.40 34.14 1.19
CA ARG A 172 -11.05 34.39 1.70
C ARG A 172 -10.37 35.57 1.00
N ARG A 173 -10.54 35.68 -0.32
CA ARG A 173 -9.99 36.81 -1.09
C ARG A 173 -10.66 38.13 -0.74
N LEU A 174 -11.97 38.14 -0.54
CA LEU A 174 -12.71 39.33 -0.08
C LEU A 174 -12.20 39.83 1.27
N VAL A 175 -11.98 38.92 2.23
CA VAL A 175 -11.42 39.26 3.55
C VAL A 175 -10.00 39.80 3.43
N TRP A 176 -9.17 39.23 2.55
CA TRP A 176 -7.83 39.73 2.28
C TRP A 176 -7.88 41.16 1.73
N ASP A 177 -8.68 41.39 0.68
CA ASP A 177 -8.79 42.69 0.02
C ASP A 177 -9.32 43.75 1.00
N TYR A 178 -10.29 43.38 1.86
CA TYR A 178 -10.78 44.23 2.95
C TYR A 178 -9.68 44.59 3.94
N ARG A 179 -8.95 43.61 4.49
CA ARG A 179 -7.83 43.87 5.43
C ARG A 179 -6.73 44.72 4.81
N LYS A 180 -6.47 44.54 3.51
CA LYS A 180 -5.49 45.35 2.77
C LYS A 180 -5.95 46.80 2.62
N ALA A 181 -7.24 47.01 2.33
CA ALA A 181 -7.82 48.35 2.27
C ALA A 181 -7.86 49.01 3.66
N GLU A 182 -8.19 48.25 4.70
CA GLU A 182 -8.19 48.71 6.10
C GLU A 182 -6.78 49.14 6.56
N ALA A 183 -5.74 48.37 6.23
CA ALA A 183 -4.36 48.74 6.51
C ALA A 183 -3.92 50.03 5.78
N ALA A 184 -4.30 50.17 4.50
CA ALA A 184 -4.00 51.40 3.74
C ALA A 184 -4.77 52.62 4.30
N LEU A 185 -6.00 52.41 4.77
CA LEU A 185 -6.81 53.44 5.39
C LEU A 185 -6.24 53.86 6.75
N ALA A 186 -5.76 52.91 7.57
CA ALA A 186 -5.06 53.20 8.82
C ALA A 186 -3.80 54.07 8.61
N GLN A 187 -3.05 53.81 7.54
CA GLN A 187 -1.91 54.65 7.12
C GLN A 187 -2.34 56.08 6.75
N LEU A 188 -3.44 56.24 6.01
CA LEU A 188 -3.95 57.55 5.60
C LEU A 188 -4.57 58.33 6.76
N GLU A 189 -5.20 57.64 7.72
CA GLU A 189 -5.78 58.24 8.91
C GLU A 189 -4.74 58.67 9.95
N ASN A 190 -3.44 58.42 9.72
CA ASN A 190 -2.37 58.65 10.69
C ASN A 190 -2.67 58.07 12.08
N ARG A 191 -3.48 57.00 12.14
CA ARG A 191 -3.59 56.18 13.34
C ARG A 191 -2.22 55.56 13.55
N GLU A 192 -1.54 55.91 14.64
CA GLU A 192 -0.17 55.50 14.97
C GLU A 192 0.13 54.08 14.49
N VAL A 193 0.94 53.98 13.43
CA VAL A 193 1.53 52.74 12.98
C VAL A 193 2.80 52.56 13.81
N GLU A 194 2.71 51.77 14.88
CA GLU A 194 3.90 51.22 15.50
C GLU A 194 4.66 50.41 14.43
N PRO A 195 5.98 50.62 14.25
CA PRO A 195 6.71 50.02 13.15
C PRO A 195 6.65 48.48 13.26
N PRO A 196 6.40 47.75 12.15
CA PRO A 196 6.43 46.29 12.19
C PRO A 196 7.85 45.82 12.53
N ALA A 197 7.95 44.94 13.53
CA ALA A 197 9.20 44.26 13.88
C ALA A 197 9.75 43.48 12.66
N PRO A 198 11.09 43.40 12.50
CA PRO A 198 11.70 42.71 11.37
C PRO A 198 11.38 41.21 11.39
N ASP A 199 11.14 40.65 10.20
CA ASP A 199 10.90 39.23 9.94
C ASP A 199 11.88 38.33 10.71
N GLY A 200 11.36 37.53 11.65
CA GLY A 200 12.16 36.59 12.43
C GLY A 200 11.30 35.71 13.36
N GLU A 201 11.07 34.48 12.88
CA GLU A 201 10.94 33.22 13.65
C GLU A 201 9.80 33.02 14.67
N GLU A 202 9.14 31.85 14.55
CA GLU A 202 8.31 31.13 15.54
C GLU A 202 6.90 31.73 15.83
N GLU A 203 5.78 31.00 15.98
CA GLU A 203 5.52 29.63 16.42
C GLU A 203 4.26 29.04 15.75
N GLU A 204 4.30 27.73 15.63
CA GLU A 204 3.21 26.76 15.57
C GLU A 204 2.12 26.99 16.64
N LYS A 205 0.89 27.34 16.24
CA LYS A 205 -0.39 27.12 16.98
C LYS A 205 -1.53 27.21 15.97
N GLY A 206 -2.50 26.32 15.86
CA GLY A 206 -2.83 25.05 16.48
C GLY A 206 -4.09 24.59 15.72
N GLU A 207 -4.19 23.29 15.43
CA GLU A 207 -5.47 22.68 15.07
C GLU A 207 -6.43 22.92 16.23
N ASP A 208 -7.38 23.83 16.08
CA ASP A 208 -8.55 23.87 16.95
C ASP A 208 -9.62 22.95 16.35
N GLU A 209 -9.94 21.95 17.16
CA GLU A 209 -10.96 20.94 17.03
C GLU A 209 -12.35 21.60 16.87
N GLU A 210 -12.93 21.52 15.67
CA GLU A 210 -14.38 21.66 15.54
C GLU A 210 -15.02 20.31 15.85
N GLU A 211 -15.23 20.04 17.14
CA GLU A 211 -16.18 19.03 17.60
C GLU A 211 -17.59 19.46 17.15
N GLU A 212 -18.14 18.78 16.16
CA GLU A 212 -19.57 18.87 15.85
C GLU A 212 -20.35 18.27 17.03
N VAL A 213 -21.00 19.15 17.81
CA VAL A 213 -22.00 18.82 18.82
C VAL A 213 -23.15 18.06 18.13
N ILE A 214 -23.14 16.73 18.27
CA ILE A 214 -24.29 15.88 17.93
C ILE A 214 -25.38 16.18 18.94
N THR A 215 -26.42 16.90 18.51
CA THR A 215 -27.65 17.04 19.28
C THR A 215 -28.41 15.72 19.15
N GLU A 216 -28.36 14.88 20.19
CA GLU A 216 -29.29 13.75 20.36
C GLU A 216 -30.70 14.32 20.56
N GLU A 217 -31.48 14.34 19.49
CA GLU A 217 -32.93 14.48 19.58
C GLU A 217 -33.49 13.19 20.20
N VAL A 218 -33.91 13.30 21.45
CA VAL A 218 -34.67 12.28 22.17
C VAL A 218 -36.00 12.09 21.46
N ALA A 219 -36.09 11.06 20.62
CA ALA A 219 -37.34 10.51 20.14
C ALA A 219 -38.09 9.90 21.34
N VAL A 220 -38.88 10.73 22.03
CA VAL A 220 -39.90 10.27 22.96
C VAL A 220 -40.99 9.59 22.14
N PHE A 221 -40.96 8.25 22.10
CA PHE A 221 -42.10 7.45 21.67
C PHE A 221 -43.24 7.67 22.68
N HIS A 222 -44.39 8.15 22.22
CA HIS A 222 -45.69 8.06 22.91
C HIS A 222 -46.49 6.92 22.30
#